data_AF-A0A0C9QDB1-F1
#
_entry.id   AF-A0A0C9QDB1-F1
#
_cell.length_a   1.000
_cell.length_b   1.000
_cell.length_c   1.000
_cell.angle_alpha   90.00
_cell.angle_beta   90.00
_cell.angle_gamma   90.00
#
_symmetry.space_group_name_H-M   'P 1'
#
loop_
_entity.id
_entity.type
_entity.pdbx_description
1 polymer ?
#
loop_
_entity_poly.entity_id
_entity_poly.type
_entity_poly.pdbx_seq_one_letter_code
_entity_poly.pdbx_strand_id
1 'polypeptide(L)'
;MAGYLRLFTALDSSMSYYLNFSAIRKSLLFYQPCVTFKSRVIEKKLGIAPRPKRPMTPFIVYAMLERPKIMKENPGLVPTAVMKKLAEGWKTFSSTEKEALKKTYLKQLEDYTKQIMIYDQNLTEEQKRNIKAEKFKAIETSEKMKMKAVRIKM
;
A
#
# COMPACT_ATOMS: atom_id res chain seq x y z
N MET A 1 -22.68 -30.10 -47.61
CA MET A 1 -22.36 -29.04 -48.59
C MET A 1 -21.42 -28.04 -47.92
N ALA A 2 -20.17 -27.99 -48.41
CA ALA A 2 -19.10 -26.99 -48.17
C ALA A 2 -18.77 -26.63 -46.69
N GLY A 3 -17.61 -26.90 -46.09
CA GLY A 3 -16.26 -27.04 -46.64
C GLY A 3 -15.57 -25.69 -46.68
N TYR A 4 -14.70 -25.38 -45.71
CA TYR A 4 -13.50 -24.54 -45.87
C TYR A 4 -12.52 -24.80 -44.71
N LEU A 5 -11.57 -25.71 -44.97
CA LEU A 5 -10.25 -25.72 -44.35
C LEU A 5 -9.45 -24.53 -44.92
N ARG A 6 -8.76 -23.77 -44.07
CA ARG A 6 -7.38 -23.33 -44.33
C ARG A 6 -6.62 -23.24 -43.02
N LEU A 7 -5.77 -24.24 -42.80
CA LEU A 7 -4.60 -24.16 -41.95
C LEU A 7 -3.63 -23.14 -42.56
N PHE A 8 -3.08 -22.23 -41.75
CA PHE A 8 -1.78 -21.64 -42.03
C PHE A 8 -0.94 -21.71 -40.75
N THR A 9 0.16 -22.42 -40.88
CA THR A 9 1.13 -22.77 -39.86
C THR A 9 2.05 -21.60 -39.54
N ALA A 10 2.37 -21.46 -38.25
CA ALA A 10 3.67 -21.12 -37.66
C ALA A 10 4.40 -19.79 -38.00
N LEU A 11 4.85 -19.17 -36.90
CA LEU A 11 6.05 -18.32 -36.73
C LEU A 11 6.06 -16.93 -37.39
N ASP A 12 5.82 -15.89 -36.57
CA ASP A 12 6.92 -14.96 -36.32
C ASP A 12 6.96 -14.52 -34.85
N SER A 13 8.14 -14.66 -34.29
CA SER A 13 8.52 -14.33 -32.93
C SER A 13 8.79 -12.83 -32.84
N SER A 14 7.75 -11.98 -32.87
CA SER A 14 7.96 -10.55 -32.61
C SER A 14 6.79 -9.77 -31.99
N MET A 15 5.93 -10.41 -31.21
CA MET A 15 4.88 -9.68 -30.48
C MET A 15 4.65 -10.19 -29.05
N SER A 16 5.65 -10.81 -28.43
CA SER A 16 5.58 -11.30 -27.04
C SER A 16 6.01 -10.23 -26.00
N TYR A 17 6.23 -8.99 -26.42
CA TYR A 17 6.79 -7.93 -25.55
C TYR A 17 5.82 -6.80 -25.23
N TYR A 18 4.61 -6.80 -25.81
CA TYR A 18 3.64 -5.71 -25.62
C TYR A 18 2.28 -6.18 -25.08
N LEU A 19 2.25 -7.29 -24.35
CA LEU A 19 1.11 -7.67 -23.51
C LEU A 19 1.46 -7.73 -22.01
N ASN A 20 2.39 -6.88 -21.55
CA ASN A 20 2.83 -6.83 -20.14
C ASN A 20 2.77 -5.42 -19.51
N PHE A 21 1.77 -4.60 -19.88
CA PHE A 21 1.48 -3.36 -19.13
C PHE A 21 -0.01 -3.16 -18.80
N SER A 22 -0.93 -3.73 -19.58
CA SER A 22 -2.38 -3.64 -19.30
C SER A 22 -2.86 -4.67 -18.26
N ALA A 23 -2.17 -5.80 -18.11
CA ALA A 23 -2.50 -6.83 -17.11
C ALA A 23 -2.07 -6.44 -15.68
N ILE A 24 -1.00 -5.65 -15.53
CA ILE A 24 -0.57 -5.12 -14.23
C ILE A 24 -1.63 -4.13 -13.68
N ARG A 25 -2.30 -3.39 -14.57
CA ARG A 25 -3.30 -2.39 -14.18
C ARG A 25 -4.69 -2.96 -13.88
N LYS A 26 -4.99 -4.22 -14.18
CA LYS A 26 -6.24 -4.88 -13.74
C LYS A 26 -6.13 -5.56 -12.36
N SER A 27 -4.91 -5.73 -11.84
CA SER A 27 -4.64 -6.09 -10.42
C SER A 27 -5.01 -4.97 -9.43
N LEU A 28 -5.47 -3.81 -9.92
CA LEU A 28 -5.93 -2.66 -9.13
C LEU A 28 -7.11 -2.94 -8.19
N LEU A 29 -7.76 -4.11 -8.23
CA LEU A 29 -8.74 -4.51 -7.23
C LEU A 29 -8.13 -4.77 -5.84
N PHE A 30 -6.80 -4.94 -5.75
CA PHE A 30 -6.08 -5.04 -4.47
C PHE A 30 -5.07 -3.91 -4.21
N TYR A 31 -4.92 -2.94 -5.13
CA TYR A 31 -4.23 -1.69 -4.81
C TYR A 31 -5.17 -0.77 -4.03
N GLN A 32 -5.44 -1.15 -2.78
CA GLN A 32 -5.96 -0.18 -1.84
C GLN A 32 -4.77 0.76 -1.49
N PRO A 33 -4.88 2.09 -1.67
CA PRO A 33 -3.82 3.01 -1.29
C PRO A 33 -3.55 2.88 0.21
N CYS A 34 -2.28 2.84 0.62
CA CYS A 34 -1.90 2.92 2.03
C CYS A 34 -2.71 4.05 2.68
N VAL A 35 -3.37 3.75 3.81
CA VAL A 35 -4.15 4.76 4.53
C VAL A 35 -3.15 5.78 5.05
N THR A 36 -2.98 6.87 4.31
CA THR A 36 -2.05 7.92 4.70
C THR A 36 -2.54 8.52 6.01
N PHE A 37 -1.60 8.97 6.84
CA PHE A 37 -1.89 9.67 8.10
C PHE A 37 -2.99 10.75 7.96
N LYS A 38 -3.08 11.37 6.77
CA LYS A 38 -4.05 12.43 6.44
C LYS A 38 -5.51 11.96 6.40
N SER A 39 -5.82 10.69 6.10
CA SER A 39 -7.24 10.27 6.03
C SER A 39 -7.90 10.38 7.41
N ARG A 40 -7.23 9.91 8.47
CA ARG A 40 -7.76 9.93 9.85
C ARG A 40 -8.05 11.34 10.36
N VAL A 41 -7.28 12.32 9.89
CA VAL A 41 -7.52 13.73 10.20
C VAL A 41 -8.83 14.21 9.59
N ILE A 42 -9.14 13.77 8.36
CA ILE A 42 -10.38 14.11 7.67
C ILE A 42 -11.58 13.44 8.34
N GLU A 43 -11.48 12.13 8.64
CA GLU A 43 -12.55 11.39 9.31
C GLU A 43 -12.86 11.99 10.70
N LYS A 44 -11.83 12.35 11.48
CA LYS A 44 -11.98 13.06 12.76
C LYS A 44 -12.60 14.46 12.60
N LYS A 45 -12.17 15.23 11.59
CA LYS A 45 -12.70 16.58 11.31
C LYS A 45 -14.21 16.54 10.99
N LEU A 46 -14.66 15.48 10.34
CA LEU A 46 -16.07 15.29 9.97
C LEU A 46 -16.90 14.60 11.07
N GLY A 47 -16.31 14.26 12.22
CA GLY A 47 -17.00 13.56 13.31
C GLY A 47 -17.40 12.12 12.98
N ILE A 48 -16.79 11.52 11.97
CA ILE A 48 -17.07 10.15 11.52
C ILE A 48 -16.16 9.18 12.28
N ALA A 49 -16.63 7.96 12.52
CA ALA A 49 -15.81 6.89 13.08
C ALA A 49 -14.49 6.75 12.29
N PRO A 50 -13.36 6.46 12.94
CA PRO A 50 -12.09 6.36 12.24
C PRO A 50 -12.05 5.12 11.35
N ARG A 51 -11.57 5.28 10.11
CA ARG A 51 -11.35 4.13 9.21
C ARG A 51 -10.36 3.14 9.85
N PRO A 52 -10.69 1.83 9.88
CA PRO A 52 -9.77 0.79 10.36
C PRO A 52 -8.39 0.87 9.69
N LYS A 53 -7.33 0.58 10.46
CA LYS A 53 -5.94 0.60 9.95
C LYS A 53 -5.57 -0.76 9.40
N ARG A 54 -4.79 -0.77 8.32
CA ARG A 54 -4.18 -2.01 7.85
C ARG A 54 -3.23 -2.58 8.90
N PRO A 55 -3.21 -3.91 9.06
CA PRO A 55 -2.22 -4.55 9.91
C PRO A 55 -0.81 -4.35 9.35
N MET A 56 0.17 -4.39 10.24
CA MET A 56 1.57 -4.21 9.89
C MET A 56 2.10 -5.48 9.23
N THR A 57 2.90 -5.32 8.17
CA THR A 57 3.50 -6.48 7.50
C THR A 57 4.54 -7.15 8.39
N PRO A 58 4.86 -8.45 8.16
CA PRO A 58 5.84 -9.19 8.98
C PRO A 58 7.18 -8.47 9.16
N PHE A 59 7.70 -7.88 8.08
CA PHE A 59 8.96 -7.11 8.13
C PHE A 59 8.85 -5.87 9.02
N ILE A 60 7.72 -5.16 8.99
CA ILE A 60 7.53 -3.96 9.84
C ILE A 60 7.44 -4.35 11.31
N VAL A 61 6.75 -5.46 11.62
CA VAL A 61 6.71 -6.00 12.98
C VAL A 61 8.11 -6.37 13.47
N TYR A 62 8.88 -7.09 12.65
CA TYR A 62 10.29 -7.39 12.93
C TYR A 62 11.12 -6.11 13.13
N ALA A 63 11.01 -5.14 12.23
CA ALA A 63 11.73 -3.88 12.31
C ALA A 63 11.38 -3.10 13.59
N MET A 64 10.13 -3.14 14.08
CA MET A 64 9.76 -2.49 15.34
C MET A 64 10.45 -3.13 16.55
N LEU A 65 10.67 -4.45 16.53
CA LEU A 65 11.33 -5.18 17.62
C LEU A 65 12.85 -5.00 17.61
N GLU A 66 13.46 -5.01 16.42
CA GLU A 66 14.92 -4.98 16.28
C GLU A 66 15.50 -3.55 16.19
N ARG A 67 14.77 -2.59 15.62
CA ARG A 67 15.22 -1.19 15.50
C ARG A 67 15.71 -0.59 16.83
N PRO A 68 15.01 -0.72 17.98
CA PRO A 68 15.48 -0.15 19.23
C PRO A 68 16.79 -0.79 19.72
N LYS A 69 17.05 -2.07 19.41
CA LYS A 69 18.32 -2.74 19.76
C LYS A 69 19.49 -2.13 18.98
N ILE A 70 19.34 -2.03 17.66
CA ILE A 70 20.35 -1.43 16.77
C ILE A 70 20.61 0.04 17.12
N MET A 71 19.55 0.78 17.49
CA MET A 71 19.67 2.19 17.85
C MET A 71 20.35 2.38 19.21
N LYS A 72 20.18 1.46 20.17
CA LYS A 72 20.92 1.47 21.45
C LYS A 72 22.40 1.17 21.26
N GLU A 73 22.72 0.20 20.40
CA GLU A 73 24.11 -0.14 20.07
C GLU A 73 24.81 0.98 19.28
N ASN A 74 24.05 1.80 18.56
CA ASN A 74 24.59 2.84 17.69
C ASN A 74 23.81 4.17 17.85
N PRO A 75 24.00 4.90 18.96
CA PRO A 75 23.17 6.07 19.30
C PRO A 75 23.32 7.29 18.37
N GLY A 76 24.18 7.24 17.33
CA GLY A 76 24.38 8.31 16.35
C GLY A 76 24.09 7.93 14.89
N LEU A 77 23.60 6.72 14.61
CA LEU A 77 23.36 6.30 13.23
C LEU A 77 22.16 7.02 12.60
N VAL A 78 22.34 7.42 11.34
CA VAL A 78 21.26 7.95 10.51
C VAL A 78 20.15 6.88 10.39
N PRO A 79 18.87 7.23 10.57
CA PRO A 79 17.76 6.26 10.50
C PRO A 79 17.76 5.41 9.21
N THR A 80 18.20 5.98 8.09
CA THR A 80 18.36 5.28 6.82
C THR A 80 19.37 4.13 6.91
N ALA A 81 20.49 4.32 7.61
CA ALA A 81 21.50 3.28 7.80
C ALA A 81 20.98 2.16 8.73
N VAL A 82 20.20 2.50 9.75
CA VAL A 82 19.53 1.53 10.62
C VAL A 82 18.56 0.66 9.82
N MET A 83 17.77 1.27 8.93
CA MET A 83 16.85 0.51 8.07
C MET A 83 17.58 -0.44 7.11
N LYS A 84 18.76 -0.08 6.61
CA LYS A 84 19.59 -0.99 5.79
C LYS A 84 20.02 -2.22 6.58
N LYS A 85 20.55 -2.03 7.80
CA LYS A 85 20.92 -3.13 8.70
C LYS A 85 19.73 -4.05 9.02
N LEU A 86 18.54 -3.48 9.23
CA LEU A 86 17.31 -4.26 9.45
C LEU A 86 16.92 -5.08 8.22
N ALA A 87 17.05 -4.52 7.01
CA ALA A 87 16.75 -5.25 5.79
C ALA A 87 17.71 -6.41 5.55
N GLU A 88 19.00 -6.23 5.88
CA GLU A 88 20.01 -7.29 5.87
C GLU A 88 19.70 -8.38 6.90
N GLY A 89 19.42 -7.98 8.15
CA GLY A 89 19.02 -8.89 9.22
C GLY A 89 17.76 -9.68 8.88
N TRP A 90 16.79 -9.06 8.21
CA TRP A 90 15.59 -9.76 7.73
C TRP A 90 15.90 -10.84 6.69
N LYS A 91 16.90 -10.67 5.83
CA LYS A 91 17.27 -11.72 4.86
C LYS A 91 17.79 -12.96 5.57
N THR A 92 18.64 -12.78 6.58
CA THR A 92 19.25 -13.86 7.37
C THR A 92 18.35 -14.37 8.50
N PHE A 93 17.26 -13.67 8.83
CA PHE A 93 16.33 -14.05 9.88
C PHE A 93 15.68 -15.42 9.63
N SER A 94 15.39 -16.17 10.70
CA SER A 94 15.00 -17.59 10.61
C SER A 94 13.68 -17.78 9.83
N SER A 95 13.57 -18.85 9.04
CA SER A 95 12.35 -19.12 8.25
C SER A 95 11.15 -19.39 9.16
N THR A 96 11.37 -20.08 10.28
CA THR A 96 10.32 -20.45 11.24
C THR A 96 9.68 -19.22 11.88
N GLU A 97 10.48 -18.25 12.31
CA GLU A 97 9.97 -17.00 12.89
C GLU A 97 9.30 -16.12 11.82
N LYS A 98 9.85 -16.07 10.59
CA LYS A 98 9.20 -15.38 9.47
C LYS A 98 7.81 -15.95 9.18
N GLU A 99 7.68 -17.26 9.18
CA GLU A 99 6.40 -17.94 8.95
C GLU A 99 5.40 -17.66 10.08
N ALA A 100 5.84 -17.66 11.34
CA ALA A 100 5.00 -17.28 12.47
C ALA A 100 4.48 -15.83 12.33
N LEU A 101 5.35 -14.89 11.95
CA LEU A 101 4.96 -13.51 11.68
C LEU A 101 4.01 -13.40 10.47
N LYS A 102 4.20 -14.23 9.44
CA LYS A 102 3.29 -14.28 8.29
C LYS A 102 1.90 -14.80 8.68
N LYS A 103 1.83 -15.86 9.49
CA LYS A 103 0.55 -16.42 9.98
C LYS A 103 -0.22 -15.41 10.83
N THR A 104 0.46 -14.70 11.73
CA THR A 104 -0.17 -13.64 12.54
C THR A 104 -0.66 -12.48 11.68
N TYR A 105 0.13 -12.05 10.69
CA TYR A 105 -0.28 -11.03 9.72
C TYR A 105 -1.55 -11.42 8.95
N LEU A 106 -1.62 -12.66 8.46
CA LEU A 106 -2.79 -13.13 7.69
C LEU A 106 -4.07 -13.10 8.53
N LYS A 107 -4.01 -13.56 9.79
CA LYS A 107 -5.16 -13.47 10.71
C LYS A 107 -5.61 -12.02 10.92
N GLN A 108 -4.66 -11.12 11.20
CA GLN A 108 -4.97 -9.71 11.36
C GLN A 108 -5.55 -9.08 10.09
N LEU A 109 -5.15 -9.57 8.92
CA LEU A 109 -5.65 -9.11 7.63
C LEU A 109 -7.10 -9.54 7.39
N GLU A 110 -7.47 -10.75 7.79
CA GLU A 110 -8.85 -11.24 7.77
C GLU A 110 -9.74 -10.39 8.67
N ASP A 111 -9.30 -10.11 9.90
CA ASP A 111 -10.04 -9.26 10.84
C ASP A 111 -10.18 -7.83 10.32
N TYR A 112 -9.12 -7.25 9.78
CA TYR A 112 -9.16 -5.95 9.13
C TYR A 112 -10.16 -5.91 7.97
N THR A 113 -10.23 -6.99 7.17
CA THR A 113 -11.15 -7.09 6.05
C THR A 113 -12.61 -7.07 6.52
N LYS A 114 -12.93 -7.78 7.61
CA LYS A 114 -14.27 -7.72 8.21
C LYS A 114 -14.58 -6.31 8.73
N GLN A 115 -13.64 -5.70 9.44
CA GLN A 115 -13.81 -4.34 9.99
C GLN A 115 -14.04 -3.29 8.90
N ILE A 116 -13.30 -3.38 7.79
CA ILE A 116 -13.44 -2.41 6.70
C ILE A 116 -14.76 -2.58 5.95
N MET A 117 -15.24 -3.81 5.79
CA MET A 117 -16.56 -4.07 5.21
C MET A 117 -17.67 -3.45 6.04
N ILE A 118 -17.63 -3.65 7.36
CA ILE A 118 -18.59 -3.05 8.30
C ILE A 118 -18.52 -1.52 8.24
N TYR A 119 -17.31 -0.97 8.23
CA TYR A 119 -17.09 0.48 8.13
C TYR A 119 -17.68 1.07 6.85
N ASP A 120 -17.46 0.43 5.70
CA ASP A 120 -17.96 0.90 4.41
C ASP A 120 -19.49 0.75 4.30
N GLN A 121 -20.09 -0.24 4.97
CA GLN A 121 -21.54 -0.42 5.07
C GLN A 121 -22.21 0.63 5.97
N ASN A 122 -21.56 1.02 7.08
CA ASN A 122 -22.09 2.00 8.02
C ASN A 122 -22.02 3.45 7.52
N LEU A 123 -21.29 3.71 6.42
CA LEU A 123 -21.13 5.05 5.86
C LEU A 123 -22.32 5.46 4.99
N THR A 124 -22.94 6.60 5.32
CA THR A 124 -23.95 7.23 4.46
C THR A 124 -23.31 7.81 3.19
N GLU A 125 -24.05 7.85 2.08
CA GLU A 125 -23.58 8.43 0.82
C GLU A 125 -23.14 9.90 0.96
N GLU A 126 -23.80 10.67 1.82
CA GLU A 126 -23.39 12.04 2.14
C GLU A 126 -22.02 12.09 2.83
N GLN A 127 -21.79 11.22 3.82
CA GLN A 127 -20.51 11.11 4.50
C GLN A 127 -19.40 10.72 3.51
N LYS A 128 -19.67 9.78 2.59
CA LYS A 128 -18.74 9.41 1.51
C LYS A 128 -18.40 10.59 0.61
N ARG A 129 -19.38 11.40 0.21
CA ARG A 129 -19.18 12.62 -0.59
C ARG A 129 -18.32 13.65 0.16
N ASN A 130 -18.62 13.89 1.43
CA ASN A 130 -17.88 14.85 2.26
C ASN A 130 -16.42 14.41 2.45
N ILE A 131 -16.17 13.12 2.72
CA ILE A 131 -14.82 12.56 2.79
C ILE A 131 -14.07 12.74 1.46
N LYS A 132 -14.73 12.48 0.33
CA LYS A 132 -14.12 12.64 -1.01
C LYS A 132 -13.78 14.10 -1.30
N ALA A 133 -14.69 15.03 -1.00
CA ALA A 133 -14.48 16.45 -1.19
C ALA A 133 -13.31 16.98 -0.33
N GLU A 134 -13.25 16.62 0.95
CA GLU A 134 -12.14 17.03 1.83
C GLU A 134 -10.79 16.42 1.40
N LYS A 135 -10.78 15.17 0.91
CA LYS A 135 -9.58 14.55 0.32
C LYS A 135 -9.10 15.31 -0.92
N PHE A 136 -10.02 15.69 -1.81
CA PHE A 136 -9.68 16.45 -3.01
C PHE A 136 -9.11 17.83 -2.66
N LYS A 137 -9.75 18.57 -1.74
CA LYS A 137 -9.23 19.85 -1.22
C LYS A 137 -7.84 19.69 -0.60
N ALA A 138 -7.58 18.61 0.14
CA ALA A 138 -6.28 18.35 0.74
C ALA A 138 -5.18 18.05 -0.30
N ILE A 139 -5.53 17.42 -1.42
CA ILE A 139 -4.61 17.19 -2.54
C ILE A 139 -4.32 18.52 -3.25
N GLU A 140 -5.37 19.27 -3.61
CA GLU A 140 -5.26 20.56 -4.28
C GLU A 140 -4.43 21.57 -3.48
N THR A 141 -4.67 21.66 -2.17
CA THR A 141 -3.86 22.51 -1.28
C THR A 141 -2.40 22.06 -1.23
N SER A 142 -2.13 20.76 -1.19
CA SER A 142 -0.76 20.24 -1.24
C SER A 142 -0.07 20.56 -2.57
N GLU A 143 -0.80 20.51 -3.69
CA GLU A 143 -0.28 20.86 -5.01
C GLU A 143 0.00 22.36 -5.12
N LYS A 144 -0.91 23.22 -4.66
CA LYS A 144 -0.69 24.67 -4.57
C LYS A 144 0.54 25.01 -3.72
N MET A 145 0.71 24.35 -2.58
CA MET A 145 1.89 24.52 -1.72
C MET A 145 3.18 24.08 -2.44
N LYS A 146 3.15 22.96 -3.17
CA LYS A 146 4.30 22.50 -3.99
C LYS A 146 4.63 23.51 -5.09
N MET A 147 3.63 23.96 -5.84
CA MET A 147 3.81 24.96 -6.90
C MET A 147 4.41 26.26 -6.37
N LYS A 148 3.93 26.73 -5.20
CA LYS A 148 4.50 27.91 -4.52
C LYS A 148 5.96 27.68 -4.11
N ALA A 149 6.29 26.51 -3.57
CA ALA A 149 7.65 26.18 -3.17
C ALA A 149 8.61 26.07 -4.36
N VAL A 150 8.15 25.56 -5.52
CA VAL A 150 8.92 25.57 -6.77
C VAL A 150 9.17 27.00 -7.23
N ARG A 151 8.14 27.85 -7.21
CA ARG A 151 8.25 29.27 -7.58
C ARG A 151 9.21 30.06 -6.69
N ILE A 152 9.32 29.73 -5.40
CA ILE A 152 10.25 30.40 -4.46
C ILE A 152 11.71 29.97 -4.68
N LYS A 153 11.94 28.79 -5.26
CA LYS A 153 13.28 28.23 -5.49
C LYS A 153 13.88 28.60 -6.85
N MET A 154 13.09 29.24 -7.73
CA MET A 154 13.54 29.80 -9.01
C MET A 154 13.94 31.27 -8.81
#